data_AF-A0A925LWX6-F1
#
_entry.id   AF-A0A925LWX6-F1
#
_cell.length_a   1.000
_cell.length_b   1.000
_cell.length_c   1.000
_cell.angle_alpha   90.00
_cell.angle_beta   90.00
_cell.angle_gamma   90.00
#
_symmetry.space_group_name_H-M   'P 1'
#
loop_
_entity.id
_entity.type
_entity.pdbx_description
1 polymer ?
#
loop_
_entity_poly.entity_id
_entity_poly.type
_entity_poly.pdbx_seq_one_letter_code
_entity_poly.pdbx_strand_id
1 'polypeptide(L)'
;MRLHQAIDIWSASEAGNEPKQPLSGWSNRENLGLTAQAIPIKRVGTVTSLTYACAIAHRLAAKPHHAAIIAAQLVSILQRDLPSHLKPLLQEVTVHATAAGLIHFEVGDRAIAVWLDSLLTNMPKQSLPLTPVSSAGEPERQLMLHSSAIFEVQHAHARCCSLLQLAHREALISLERLEEAPLYWYFSSPASMPWLTSADQLCCNHCADRCLLSQLLDACDHLSDASRRTQGSLLRSAQVVAQAFQVFHREHPLRGTTSEEPVFTLVRLGLLMSTQRVLYTLLWDGLGLYPAVDL
;
A
#
# COMPACT_ATOMS: atom_id res chain seq x y z
N MET A 1 2.77 0.49 8.69
CA MET A 1 4.04 -0.24 8.50
C MET A 1 3.94 -0.98 7.18
N ARG A 2 4.81 -0.68 6.21
CA ARG A 2 4.63 -1.08 4.81
C ARG A 2 5.17 -2.50 4.61
N LEU A 3 4.51 -3.33 3.79
CA LEU A 3 4.89 -4.74 3.58
C LEU A 3 6.33 -4.92 3.07
N HIS A 4 6.90 -3.91 2.41
CA HIS A 4 8.31 -3.88 2.00
C HIS A 4 9.30 -3.63 3.15
N GLN A 5 8.89 -2.99 4.25
CA GLN A 5 9.75 -2.76 5.41
C GLN A 5 10.10 -4.08 6.13
N ALA A 6 9.25 -5.11 5.99
CA ALA A 6 9.58 -6.46 6.44
C ALA A 6 10.75 -7.09 5.65
N ILE A 7 11.00 -6.62 4.43
CA ILE A 7 12.12 -7.05 3.57
C ILE A 7 13.39 -6.23 3.90
N ASP A 8 13.26 -4.95 4.25
CA ASP A 8 14.40 -4.10 4.65
C ASP A 8 14.98 -4.47 6.04
N ILE A 9 14.18 -5.04 6.94
CA ILE A 9 14.68 -5.58 8.22
C ILE A 9 15.67 -6.73 7.99
N TRP A 10 15.55 -7.44 6.86
CA TRP A 10 16.47 -8.52 6.48
C TRP A 10 17.81 -8.00 5.93
N SER A 11 17.81 -6.85 5.24
CA SER A 11 19.05 -6.23 4.72
C SER A 11 19.83 -5.47 5.79
N ALA A 12 19.16 -4.94 6.82
CA ALA A 12 19.80 -4.22 7.92
C ALA A 12 20.50 -5.13 8.94
N SER A 13 20.09 -6.40 9.08
CA SER A 13 20.72 -7.31 10.07
C SER A 13 22.06 -7.90 9.61
N GLU A 14 22.41 -7.81 8.32
CA GLU A 14 23.70 -8.29 7.79
C GLU A 14 24.84 -7.25 7.89
N ALA A 15 24.54 -5.98 8.24
CA ALA A 15 25.53 -4.90 8.26
C ALA A 15 26.27 -4.69 9.60
N GLY A 16 26.19 -5.65 10.54
CA GLY A 16 26.76 -5.50 11.90
C GLY A 16 27.66 -6.67 12.34
N ASN A 17 28.93 -6.66 11.91
CA ASN A 17 30.13 -7.32 12.45
C ASN A 17 30.15 -8.85 12.75
N GLU A 18 30.96 -9.55 11.95
CA GLU A 18 31.62 -10.86 12.12
C GLU A 18 32.68 -10.91 13.26
N PRO A 19 33.43 -12.03 13.54
CA PRO A 19 33.32 -13.44 13.08
C PRO A 19 33.43 -14.49 14.22
N LYS A 20 32.85 -15.70 14.06
CA LYS A 20 33.43 -16.97 14.56
C LYS A 20 33.07 -18.15 13.63
N GLN A 21 34.08 -18.93 13.26
CA GLN A 21 34.08 -20.07 12.32
C GLN A 21 33.34 -21.33 12.85
N PRO A 22 33.30 -22.46 12.12
CA PRO A 22 32.38 -22.75 11.03
C PRO A 22 31.51 -23.98 11.35
N LEU A 23 30.22 -23.95 11.04
CA LEU A 23 29.47 -25.19 10.84
C LEU A 23 29.70 -25.66 9.40
N SER A 24 30.56 -26.67 9.28
CA SER A 24 30.88 -27.36 8.04
C SER A 24 29.62 -27.91 7.37
N GLY A 25 29.40 -27.51 6.11
CA GLY A 25 28.38 -28.13 5.25
C GLY A 25 27.72 -27.23 4.21
N TRP A 26 27.93 -25.90 4.25
CA TRP A 26 27.23 -24.95 3.36
C TRP A 26 28.20 -23.99 2.63
N SER A 27 29.39 -24.47 2.29
CA SER A 27 30.43 -23.72 1.58
C SER A 27 30.13 -23.63 0.07
N ASN A 28 29.07 -22.92 -0.31
CA ASN A 28 28.81 -22.53 -1.70
C ASN A 28 27.86 -21.32 -1.81
N ARG A 29 28.00 -20.34 -0.90
CA ARG A 29 27.23 -19.07 -0.97
C ARG A 29 27.59 -18.20 -2.18
N GLU A 30 28.78 -18.38 -2.77
CA GLU A 30 29.29 -17.53 -3.85
C GLU A 30 28.80 -17.94 -5.26
N ASN A 31 28.21 -19.13 -5.42
CA ASN A 31 27.77 -19.64 -6.73
C ASN A 31 26.28 -19.42 -7.05
N LEU A 32 25.49 -18.83 -6.14
CA LEU A 32 24.05 -18.64 -6.34
C LEU A 32 23.66 -17.25 -6.86
N GLY A 33 24.59 -16.31 -7.02
CA GLY A 33 24.26 -14.95 -7.51
C GLY A 33 23.16 -14.25 -6.71
N LEU A 34 22.90 -14.70 -5.48
CA LEU A 34 21.98 -14.10 -4.52
C LEU A 34 22.75 -12.98 -3.81
N THR A 35 23.19 -11.97 -4.57
CA THR A 35 23.32 -10.65 -3.98
C THR A 35 21.95 -10.26 -3.42
N ALA A 36 21.89 -9.39 -2.41
CA ALA A 36 20.67 -8.84 -1.82
C ALA A 36 19.84 -7.98 -2.81
N GLN A 37 19.79 -8.36 -4.09
CA GLN A 37 18.79 -7.92 -5.04
C GLN A 37 17.43 -8.39 -4.54
N ALA A 38 16.62 -7.43 -4.11
CA ALA A 38 15.25 -7.60 -3.67
C ALA A 38 14.53 -8.62 -4.55
N ILE A 39 14.05 -9.71 -3.95
CA ILE A 39 13.26 -10.70 -4.65
C ILE A 39 11.94 -10.03 -5.04
N PRO A 40 11.64 -9.86 -6.34
CA PRO A 40 10.48 -9.10 -6.75
C PRO A 40 9.22 -9.90 -6.42
N ILE A 41 8.42 -9.34 -5.53
CA ILE A 41 7.05 -9.80 -5.27
C ILE A 41 6.13 -8.97 -6.16
N LYS A 42 5.26 -9.64 -6.92
CA LYS A 42 4.30 -8.98 -7.82
C LYS A 42 2.88 -9.25 -7.37
N ARG A 43 2.01 -8.26 -7.45
CA ARG A 43 0.57 -8.49 -7.26
C ARG A 43 -0.01 -9.26 -8.45
N VAL A 44 -0.75 -10.33 -8.19
CA VAL A 44 -1.34 -11.24 -9.20
C VAL A 44 -2.84 -11.51 -8.94
N GLY A 45 -3.42 -10.83 -7.95
CA GLY A 45 -4.82 -11.01 -7.54
C GLY A 45 -5.86 -10.22 -8.35
N THR A 46 -7.13 -10.53 -8.09
CA THR A 46 -8.29 -9.79 -8.60
C THR A 46 -8.60 -8.58 -7.70
N VAL A 47 -9.61 -7.78 -8.07
CA VAL A 47 -10.08 -6.65 -7.23
C VAL A 47 -10.59 -7.13 -5.86
N THR A 48 -11.08 -8.37 -5.76
CA THR A 48 -11.66 -8.91 -4.51
C THR A 48 -10.64 -9.67 -3.65
N SER A 49 -9.63 -10.28 -4.27
CA SER A 49 -8.59 -11.06 -3.57
C SER A 49 -7.21 -10.43 -3.73
N LEU A 50 -6.64 -9.92 -2.63
CA LEU A 50 -5.30 -9.33 -2.64
C LEU A 50 -4.24 -10.43 -2.55
N THR A 51 -3.72 -10.84 -3.70
CA THR A 51 -2.71 -11.89 -3.81
C THR A 51 -1.40 -11.36 -4.39
N TYR A 52 -0.31 -11.68 -3.72
CA TYR A 52 1.05 -11.41 -4.16
C TYR A 52 1.76 -12.72 -4.52
N ALA A 53 2.49 -12.73 -5.62
CA ALA A 53 3.25 -13.87 -6.09
C ALA A 53 4.76 -13.58 -6.07
N CYS A 54 5.52 -14.58 -5.64
CA CYS A 54 6.97 -14.56 -5.59
C CYS A 54 7.54 -15.71 -6.42
N ALA A 55 8.42 -15.38 -7.36
CA ALA A 55 9.08 -16.34 -8.25
C ALA A 55 10.46 -16.79 -7.74
N ILE A 56 10.75 -16.62 -6.44
CA ILE A 56 12.07 -16.95 -5.86
C ILE A 56 12.47 -18.40 -6.12
N ALA A 57 11.51 -19.33 -6.08
CA ALA A 57 11.81 -20.74 -6.26
C ALA A 57 12.37 -21.02 -7.67
N HIS A 58 11.96 -20.25 -8.69
CA HIS A 58 12.56 -20.34 -10.03
C HIS A 58 14.00 -19.82 -10.07
N ARG A 59 14.34 -18.81 -9.27
CA ARG A 59 15.73 -18.32 -9.16
C ARG A 59 16.63 -19.33 -8.44
N LEU A 60 16.08 -20.04 -7.46
CA LEU A 60 16.81 -21.04 -6.67
C LEU A 60 16.88 -22.40 -7.37
N ALA A 61 15.96 -22.68 -8.28
CA ALA A 61 15.91 -23.94 -8.98
C ALA A 61 17.00 -24.04 -10.05
N ALA A 62 17.90 -25.02 -9.91
CA ALA A 62 18.83 -25.38 -10.96
C ALA A 62 18.14 -25.92 -12.23
N LYS A 63 16.89 -26.40 -12.10
CA LYS A 63 16.06 -26.89 -13.22
C LYS A 63 14.60 -26.47 -13.02
N PRO A 64 13.84 -26.11 -14.08
CA PRO A 64 12.48 -25.57 -13.95
C PRO A 64 11.50 -26.47 -13.17
N HIS A 65 11.61 -27.79 -13.32
CA HIS A 65 10.74 -28.75 -12.61
C HIS A 65 11.01 -28.85 -11.11
N HIS A 66 12.15 -28.35 -10.63
CA HIS A 66 12.44 -28.29 -9.19
C HIS A 66 11.82 -27.07 -8.50
N ALA A 67 11.36 -26.06 -9.25
CA ALA A 67 10.80 -24.84 -8.67
C ALA A 67 9.56 -25.12 -7.81
N ALA A 68 8.69 -26.06 -8.20
CA ALA A 68 7.52 -26.46 -7.42
C ALA A 68 7.91 -27.07 -6.06
N ILE A 69 8.90 -27.97 -6.08
CA ILE A 69 9.40 -28.62 -4.86
C ILE A 69 10.04 -27.59 -3.93
N ILE A 70 10.88 -26.69 -4.49
CA ILE A 70 11.53 -25.63 -3.73
C ILE A 70 10.49 -24.67 -3.14
N ALA A 71 9.47 -24.27 -3.91
CA ALA A 71 8.40 -23.41 -3.40
C ALA A 71 7.68 -24.05 -2.21
N ALA A 72 7.31 -25.34 -2.30
CA ALA A 72 6.67 -26.06 -1.21
C ALA A 72 7.56 -26.15 0.04
N GLN A 73 8.86 -26.41 -0.13
CA GLN A 73 9.83 -26.44 0.96
C GLN A 73 9.96 -25.06 1.62
N LEU A 74 10.07 -23.98 0.84
CA LEU A 74 10.13 -22.63 1.37
C LEU A 74 8.89 -22.25 2.17
N VAL A 75 7.69 -22.59 1.69
CA VAL A 75 6.45 -22.38 2.44
C VAL A 75 6.47 -23.14 3.76
N SER A 76 6.93 -24.39 3.77
CA SER A 76 7.04 -25.17 5.02
C SER A 76 8.00 -24.54 6.03
N ILE A 77 9.12 -23.97 5.56
CA ILE A 77 10.09 -23.26 6.40
C ILE A 77 9.48 -21.97 6.95
N LEU A 78 8.81 -21.18 6.09
CA LEU A 78 8.12 -19.96 6.51
C LEU A 78 7.05 -20.24 7.57
N GLN A 79 6.33 -21.36 7.47
CA GLN A 79 5.31 -21.72 8.45
C GLN A 79 5.90 -22.23 9.78
N ARG A 80 7.05 -22.93 9.73
CA ARG A 80 7.67 -23.53 10.93
C ARG A 80 8.57 -22.56 11.69
N ASP A 81 9.44 -21.88 10.99
CA ASP A 81 10.57 -21.12 11.57
C ASP A 81 10.36 -19.61 11.41
N LEU A 82 9.11 -19.16 11.52
CA LEU A 82 8.78 -17.78 11.25
C LEU A 82 9.45 -16.85 12.26
N PRO A 83 10.24 -15.85 11.81
CA PRO A 83 10.87 -14.91 12.72
C PRO A 83 9.83 -14.24 13.61
N SER A 84 10.11 -14.13 14.90
CA SER A 84 9.18 -13.61 15.91
C SER A 84 8.62 -12.23 15.56
N HIS A 85 9.40 -11.40 14.84
CA HIS A 85 9.00 -10.07 14.37
C HIS A 85 8.08 -10.09 13.12
N LEU A 86 8.11 -11.16 12.31
CA LEU A 86 7.23 -11.32 11.15
C LEU A 86 5.95 -12.10 11.48
N LYS A 87 5.95 -12.79 12.62
CA LYS A 87 4.84 -13.63 13.08
C LYS A 87 3.48 -12.90 13.11
N PRO A 88 3.37 -11.67 13.66
CA PRO A 88 2.09 -10.95 13.65
C PRO A 88 1.62 -10.57 12.25
N LEU A 89 2.55 -10.33 11.32
CA LEU A 89 2.24 -9.87 9.96
C LEU A 89 1.79 -11.03 9.06
N LEU A 90 2.44 -12.18 9.18
CA LEU A 90 2.11 -13.36 8.37
C LEU A 90 1.01 -14.23 8.99
N GLN A 91 0.64 -14.01 10.25
CA GLN A 91 -0.58 -14.61 10.81
C GLN A 91 -1.83 -14.22 10.03
N GLU A 92 -1.81 -13.04 9.42
CA GLU A 92 -2.92 -12.47 8.66
C GLU A 92 -2.74 -12.65 7.13
N VAL A 93 -1.75 -13.44 6.71
CA VAL A 93 -1.43 -13.72 5.31
C VAL A 93 -1.34 -15.23 5.10
N THR A 94 -2.19 -15.76 4.23
CA THR A 94 -2.13 -17.17 3.86
C THR A 94 -1.05 -17.38 2.81
N VAL A 95 -0.09 -18.26 3.10
CA VAL A 95 1.04 -18.54 2.21
C VAL A 95 0.93 -19.96 1.66
N HIS A 96 0.96 -20.09 0.33
CA HIS A 96 0.92 -21.40 -0.34
C HIS A 96 1.80 -21.45 -1.58
N ALA A 97 2.29 -22.64 -1.91
CA ALA A 97 3.05 -22.90 -3.12
C ALA A 97 2.13 -23.38 -4.25
N THR A 98 2.40 -22.94 -5.47
CA THR A 98 1.67 -23.35 -6.67
C THR A 98 2.42 -24.45 -7.41
N ALA A 99 1.69 -25.24 -8.22
CA ALA A 99 2.27 -26.23 -9.11
C ALA A 99 3.25 -25.62 -10.13
N ALA A 100 3.10 -24.32 -10.43
CA ALA A 100 4.00 -23.58 -11.30
C ALA A 100 5.31 -23.15 -10.61
N GLY A 101 5.53 -23.47 -9.34
CA GLY A 101 6.72 -23.03 -8.60
C GLY A 101 6.72 -21.56 -8.18
N LEU A 102 5.54 -20.95 -8.08
CA LEU A 102 5.34 -19.64 -7.45
C LEU A 102 4.89 -19.81 -6.01
N ILE A 103 5.30 -18.87 -5.15
CA ILE A 103 4.76 -18.74 -3.79
C ILE A 103 3.74 -17.62 -3.80
N HIS A 104 2.51 -17.92 -3.40
CA HIS A 104 1.43 -16.95 -3.26
C HIS A 104 1.26 -16.56 -1.80
N PHE A 105 1.06 -15.26 -1.60
CA PHE A 105 0.74 -14.62 -0.34
C PHE A 105 -0.64 -13.97 -0.51
N GLU A 106 -1.66 -14.59 0.07
CA GLU A 106 -3.02 -14.07 0.08
C GLU A 106 -3.23 -13.25 1.35
N VAL A 107 -3.51 -11.97 1.17
CA VAL A 107 -3.67 -11.03 2.28
C VAL A 107 -5.11 -11.10 2.76
N GLY A 108 -5.30 -11.45 4.04
CA GLY A 108 -6.61 -11.54 4.67
C GLY A 108 -7.22 -10.17 4.97
N ASP A 109 -8.53 -10.16 5.22
CA ASP A 109 -9.29 -8.94 5.55
C ASP A 109 -8.71 -8.20 6.76
N ARG A 110 -8.23 -8.93 7.78
CA ARG A 110 -7.60 -8.34 8.97
C ARG A 110 -6.24 -7.71 8.68
N ALA A 111 -5.41 -8.30 7.81
CA ALA A 111 -4.18 -7.66 7.34
C ALA A 111 -4.47 -6.34 6.60
N ILE A 112 -5.53 -6.32 5.78
CA ILE A 112 -5.98 -5.11 5.08
C ILE A 112 -6.43 -4.05 6.09
N ALA A 113 -7.23 -4.41 7.10
CA ALA A 113 -7.68 -3.49 8.14
C ALA A 113 -6.50 -2.89 8.91
N VAL A 114 -5.53 -3.72 9.32
CA VAL A 114 -4.30 -3.26 9.98
C VAL A 114 -3.51 -2.31 9.06
N TRP A 115 -3.42 -2.62 7.77
CA TRP A 115 -2.76 -1.75 6.81
C TRP A 115 -3.47 -0.38 6.68
N LEU A 116 -4.80 -0.37 6.58
CA LEU A 116 -5.62 0.85 6.53
C LEU A 116 -5.45 1.69 7.79
N ASP A 117 -5.54 1.10 8.97
CA ASP A 117 -5.25 1.80 10.23
C ASP A 117 -3.83 2.33 10.24
N SER A 118 -2.87 1.56 9.74
CA SER A 118 -1.49 2.00 9.64
C SER A 118 -1.34 3.20 8.69
N LEU A 119 -2.15 3.29 7.63
CA LEU A 119 -2.17 4.41 6.69
C LEU A 119 -2.79 5.66 7.32
N LEU A 120 -3.76 5.49 8.22
CA LEU A 120 -4.40 6.58 8.98
C LEU A 120 -3.58 7.06 10.19
N THR A 121 -2.77 6.19 10.79
CA THR A 121 -1.99 6.51 12.00
C THR A 121 -0.53 6.83 11.70
N ASN A 122 0.11 6.12 10.76
CA ASN A 122 1.49 6.41 10.37
C ASN A 122 1.48 7.56 9.39
N MET A 123 1.52 8.76 9.97
CA MET A 123 1.99 9.97 9.31
C MET A 123 3.25 9.66 8.50
N PRO A 124 3.42 10.19 7.28
CA PRO A 124 4.73 10.30 6.69
C PRO A 124 5.57 11.18 7.62
N LYS A 125 6.27 10.56 8.57
CA LYS A 125 7.33 11.21 9.33
C LYS A 125 8.32 11.67 8.27
N GLN A 126 8.44 12.99 8.11
CA GLN A 126 9.42 13.68 7.28
C GLN A 126 10.74 12.89 7.20
N SER A 127 10.90 12.04 6.19
CA SER A 127 12.11 11.20 6.01
C SER A 127 12.06 10.41 4.70
N LEU A 128 11.63 11.03 3.60
CA LEU A 128 12.22 10.69 2.31
C LEU A 128 13.17 11.85 1.99
N PRO A 129 14.49 11.62 1.86
CA PRO A 129 15.37 12.61 1.29
C PRO A 129 14.76 13.07 -0.03
N LEU A 130 14.41 14.34 -0.08
CA LEU A 130 13.86 15.03 -1.24
C LEU A 130 14.95 15.11 -2.30
N THR A 131 15.11 14.03 -3.07
CA THR A 131 15.43 14.19 -4.47
C THR A 131 14.11 14.08 -5.21
N PRO A 132 13.53 15.22 -5.66
CA PRO A 132 12.57 15.15 -6.75
C PRO A 132 13.18 14.23 -7.80
N VAL A 133 12.39 13.29 -8.35
CA VAL A 133 12.82 12.52 -9.52
C VAL A 133 13.48 13.53 -10.47
N SER A 134 14.78 13.33 -10.72
CA SER A 134 15.68 14.31 -11.35
C SER A 134 14.93 15.16 -12.35
N SER A 135 15.05 16.47 -12.19
CA SER A 135 14.54 17.51 -13.09
C SER A 135 14.58 17.07 -14.56
N ALA A 136 13.54 16.36 -14.99
CA ALA A 136 13.10 16.37 -16.36
C ALA A 136 12.88 17.85 -16.68
N GLY A 137 13.48 18.32 -17.78
CA GLY A 137 13.60 19.75 -18.05
C GLY A 137 12.28 20.48 -17.82
N GLU A 138 12.35 21.69 -17.26
CA GLU A 138 11.26 22.65 -17.10
C GLU A 138 10.10 22.53 -18.12
N PRO A 139 10.33 22.38 -19.44
CA PRO A 139 9.25 22.18 -20.42
C PRO A 139 8.35 20.95 -20.20
N GLU A 140 8.87 19.78 -19.79
CA GLU A 140 8.04 18.59 -19.58
C GLU A 140 7.15 18.72 -18.34
N ARG A 141 7.67 19.36 -17.29
CA ARG A 141 6.92 19.66 -16.07
C ARG A 141 5.80 20.67 -16.35
N GLN A 142 6.07 21.68 -17.17
CA GLN A 142 5.07 22.66 -17.62
C GLN A 142 3.98 22.00 -18.48
N LEU A 143 4.34 21.11 -19.41
CA LEU A 143 3.35 20.39 -20.21
C LEU A 143 2.48 19.45 -19.35
N MET A 144 3.08 18.81 -18.34
CA MET A 144 2.36 18.00 -17.36
C MET A 144 1.38 18.83 -16.54
N LEU A 145 1.77 20.01 -16.05
CA LEU A 145 0.92 20.93 -15.28
C LEU A 145 -0.36 21.33 -16.04
N HIS A 146 -0.32 21.34 -17.37
CA HIS A 146 -1.47 21.64 -18.23
C HIS A 146 -2.25 20.40 -18.69
N SER A 147 -1.88 19.20 -18.22
CA SER A 147 -2.60 17.98 -18.54
C SER A 147 -3.93 17.91 -17.77
N SER A 148 -4.99 17.51 -18.46
CA SER A 148 -6.29 17.17 -17.83
C SER A 148 -6.13 16.12 -16.73
N ALA A 149 -5.13 15.24 -16.86
CA ALA A 149 -4.75 14.25 -15.87
C ALA A 149 -4.47 14.85 -14.49
N ILE A 150 -3.67 15.92 -14.44
CA ILE A 150 -3.27 16.54 -13.17
C ILE A 150 -4.46 17.25 -12.54
N PHE A 151 -5.26 17.92 -13.36
CA PHE A 151 -6.48 18.56 -12.89
C PHE A 151 -7.45 17.55 -12.27
N GLU A 152 -7.67 16.39 -12.92
CA GLU A 152 -8.51 15.32 -12.37
C GLU A 152 -8.01 14.82 -11.02
N VAL A 153 -6.69 14.64 -10.89
CA VAL A 153 -6.05 14.17 -9.65
C VAL A 153 -6.17 15.22 -8.54
N GLN A 154 -5.89 16.50 -8.85
CA GLN A 154 -6.02 17.59 -7.89
C GLN A 154 -7.48 17.78 -7.45
N HIS A 155 -8.42 17.72 -8.39
CA HIS A 155 -9.84 17.78 -8.10
C HIS A 155 -10.29 16.63 -7.19
N ALA A 156 -9.85 15.39 -7.47
CA ALA A 156 -10.16 14.24 -6.62
C ALA A 156 -9.62 14.42 -5.19
N HIS A 157 -8.38 14.92 -5.05
CA HIS A 157 -7.79 15.23 -3.75
C HIS A 157 -8.58 16.32 -3.00
N ALA A 158 -8.81 17.47 -3.63
CA ALA A 158 -9.58 18.58 -3.05
C ALA A 158 -10.98 18.14 -2.64
N ARG A 159 -11.65 17.33 -3.47
CA ARG A 159 -12.96 16.76 -3.15
C ARG A 159 -12.91 15.88 -1.90
N CYS A 160 -11.89 15.03 -1.73
CA CYS A 160 -11.73 14.25 -0.50
C CYS A 160 -11.59 15.17 0.72
N CYS A 161 -10.76 16.22 0.63
CA CYS A 161 -10.59 17.21 1.69
C CYS A 161 -11.93 17.88 2.07
N SER A 162 -12.66 18.40 1.09
CA SER A 162 -13.95 19.07 1.34
C SER A 162 -14.99 18.13 1.96
N LEU A 163 -15.02 16.86 1.56
CA LEU A 163 -15.95 15.87 2.11
C LEU A 163 -15.62 15.50 3.56
N LEU A 164 -14.34 15.35 3.89
CA LEU A 164 -13.88 15.12 5.26
C LEU A 164 -14.20 16.30 6.17
N GLN A 165 -13.96 17.53 5.70
CA GLN A 165 -14.34 18.75 6.41
C GLN A 165 -15.86 18.88 6.57
N LEU A 166 -16.64 18.48 5.56
CA LEU A 166 -18.11 18.44 5.67
C LEU A 166 -18.53 17.46 6.77
N ALA A 167 -18.02 16.24 6.76
CA ALA A 167 -18.31 15.23 7.77
C ALA A 167 -17.89 15.67 9.18
N HIS A 168 -16.80 16.43 9.30
CA HIS A 168 -16.40 17.07 10.55
C HIS A 168 -17.41 18.13 11.02
N ARG A 169 -17.82 19.04 10.13
CA ARG A 169 -18.81 20.09 10.44
C ARG A 169 -20.19 19.53 10.78
N GLU A 170 -20.57 18.42 10.17
CA GLU A 170 -21.81 17.68 10.45
C GLU A 170 -21.70 16.74 11.65
N ALA A 171 -20.56 16.76 12.37
CA ALA A 171 -20.29 15.94 13.55
C ALA A 171 -20.40 14.42 13.33
N LEU A 172 -20.21 13.94 12.10
CA LEU A 172 -20.09 12.51 11.78
C LEU A 172 -18.74 11.95 12.27
N ILE A 173 -17.71 12.80 12.25
CA ILE A 173 -16.36 12.53 12.72
C ILE A 173 -15.80 13.79 13.40
N SER A 174 -14.73 13.65 14.16
CA SER A 174 -13.92 14.77 14.64
C SER A 174 -12.52 14.68 14.05
N LEU A 175 -12.09 15.75 13.39
CA LEU A 175 -10.75 15.89 12.83
C LEU A 175 -9.97 16.90 13.67
N GLU A 176 -8.67 16.66 13.82
CA GLU A 176 -7.73 17.61 14.42
C GLU A 176 -6.69 18.09 13.39
N ARG A 177 -6.05 19.22 13.70
CA ARG A 177 -5.01 19.87 12.86
C ARG A 177 -5.51 20.33 11.49
N LEU A 178 -6.76 20.78 11.42
CA LEU A 178 -7.39 21.30 10.20
C LEU A 178 -6.69 22.55 9.65
N GLU A 179 -5.98 23.28 10.50
CA GLU A 179 -5.14 24.43 10.18
C GLU A 179 -3.84 24.06 9.45
N GLU A 180 -3.45 22.78 9.46
CA GLU A 180 -2.28 22.27 8.77
C GLU A 180 -2.62 21.66 7.39
N ALA A 181 -1.59 21.28 6.64
CA ALA A 181 -1.79 20.61 5.36
C ALA A 181 -2.62 19.31 5.54
N PRO A 182 -3.49 18.94 4.59
CA PRO A 182 -4.41 17.79 4.74
C PRO A 182 -3.76 16.46 5.11
N LEU A 183 -2.50 16.26 4.73
CA LEU A 183 -1.71 15.10 5.14
C LEU A 183 -1.61 14.94 6.67
N TYR A 184 -1.68 16.06 7.42
CA TYR A 184 -1.54 16.10 8.86
C TYR A 184 -2.84 15.92 9.64
N TRP A 185 -3.98 15.90 8.96
CA TRP A 185 -5.26 15.67 9.61
C TRP A 185 -5.31 14.25 10.17
N TYR A 186 -6.00 14.06 11.29
CA TYR A 186 -6.31 12.74 11.83
C TYR A 186 -7.65 12.75 12.55
N PHE A 187 -8.21 11.56 12.76
CA PHE A 187 -9.44 11.38 13.51
C PHE A 187 -9.16 11.47 15.02
N SER A 188 -9.74 12.46 15.69
CA SER A 188 -9.84 12.47 17.15
C SER A 188 -11.05 11.67 17.64
N SER A 189 -12.08 11.56 16.79
CA SER A 189 -13.20 10.64 16.98
C SER A 189 -13.69 10.14 15.62
N PRO A 190 -13.83 8.82 15.41
CA PRO A 190 -13.55 7.74 16.37
C PRO A 190 -12.05 7.51 16.59
N ALA A 191 -11.67 6.90 17.72
CA ALA A 191 -10.27 6.59 18.04
C ALA A 191 -9.66 5.53 17.10
N SER A 192 -10.48 4.60 16.60
CA SER A 192 -10.11 3.62 15.57
C SER A 192 -11.27 3.43 14.60
N MET A 193 -10.96 3.09 13.36
CA MET A 193 -11.97 2.86 12.35
C MET A 193 -12.53 1.43 12.45
N PRO A 194 -13.85 1.23 12.33
CA PRO A 194 -14.47 -0.09 12.42
C PRO A 194 -14.36 -0.85 11.09
N TRP A 195 -13.13 -1.11 10.64
CA TRP A 195 -12.85 -1.75 9.34
C TRP A 195 -13.41 -3.17 9.20
N LEU A 196 -13.58 -3.86 10.33
CA LEU A 196 -13.98 -5.26 10.39
C LEU A 196 -15.35 -5.38 11.04
N THR A 197 -16.14 -6.31 10.51
CA THR A 197 -17.38 -6.77 11.13
C THR A 197 -17.09 -7.62 12.36
N SER A 198 -18.11 -7.96 13.14
CA SER A 198 -17.99 -8.90 14.27
C SER A 198 -17.54 -10.31 13.86
N ALA A 199 -17.62 -10.66 12.57
CA ALA A 199 -17.15 -11.91 11.99
C ALA A 199 -15.74 -11.84 11.40
N ASP A 200 -14.98 -10.76 11.69
CA ASP A 200 -13.61 -10.52 11.20
C ASP A 200 -13.51 -10.36 9.66
N GLN A 201 -14.63 -10.03 9.03
CA GLN A 201 -14.71 -9.71 7.59
C GLN A 201 -14.61 -8.21 7.38
N LEU A 202 -13.92 -7.79 6.33
CA LEU A 202 -13.76 -6.36 5.99
C LEU A 202 -15.12 -5.75 5.63
N CYS A 203 -15.44 -4.59 6.18
CA CYS A 203 -16.68 -3.87 5.90
C CYS A 203 -16.76 -3.33 4.45
N CYS A 204 -15.60 -3.07 3.82
CA CYS A 204 -15.45 -2.57 2.46
C CYS A 204 -15.76 -3.65 1.40
N ASN A 205 -17.00 -4.16 1.35
CA ASN A 205 -17.39 -5.27 0.47
C ASN A 205 -18.03 -4.84 -0.84
N HIS A 206 -18.42 -3.57 -0.98
CA HIS A 206 -18.97 -3.08 -2.22
C HIS A 206 -17.91 -3.10 -3.33
N CYS A 207 -18.31 -3.32 -4.59
CA CYS A 207 -17.37 -3.43 -5.70
C CYS A 207 -16.55 -2.15 -5.89
N ALA A 208 -17.16 -0.98 -5.65
CA ALA A 208 -16.48 0.31 -5.71
C ALA A 208 -15.46 0.48 -4.57
N ASP A 209 -15.79 0.04 -3.35
CA ASP A 209 -14.87 0.06 -2.21
C ASP A 209 -13.64 -0.82 -2.47
N ARG A 210 -13.87 -2.06 -2.91
CA ARG A 210 -12.81 -3.03 -3.23
C ARG A 210 -11.93 -2.51 -4.38
N CYS A 211 -12.54 -1.89 -5.39
CA CYS A 211 -11.80 -1.25 -6.49
C CYS A 211 -10.91 -0.12 -5.98
N LEU A 212 -11.45 0.82 -5.21
CA LEU A 212 -10.67 1.92 -4.64
C LEU A 212 -9.54 1.39 -3.75
N LEU A 213 -9.85 0.50 -2.81
CA LEU A 213 -8.88 -0.14 -1.94
C LEU A 213 -7.74 -0.80 -2.72
N SER A 214 -8.09 -1.54 -3.78
CA SER A 214 -7.12 -2.15 -4.68
C SER A 214 -6.18 -1.11 -5.29
N GLN A 215 -6.70 0.01 -5.79
CA GLN A 215 -5.87 1.05 -6.41
C GLN A 215 -5.02 1.80 -5.39
N LEU A 216 -5.49 1.98 -4.15
CA LEU A 216 -4.69 2.56 -3.06
C LEU A 216 -3.48 1.68 -2.71
N LEU A 217 -3.69 0.36 -2.64
CA LEU A 217 -2.61 -0.60 -2.40
C LEU A 217 -1.58 -0.58 -3.55
N ASP A 218 -2.04 -0.63 -4.80
CA ASP A 218 -1.15 -0.57 -5.97
C ASP A 218 -0.33 0.72 -6.00
N ALA A 219 -0.95 1.86 -5.66
CA ALA A 219 -0.27 3.13 -5.56
C ALA A 219 0.78 3.15 -4.45
N CYS A 220 0.48 2.59 -3.27
CA CYS A 220 1.46 2.45 -2.19
C CYS A 220 2.62 1.53 -2.58
N ASP A 221 2.36 0.43 -3.27
CA ASP A 221 3.41 -0.47 -3.78
C ASP A 221 4.28 0.24 -4.82
N HIS A 222 3.68 1.01 -5.74
CA HIS A 222 4.41 1.84 -6.71
C HIS A 222 5.28 2.90 -6.04
N LEU A 223 4.78 3.57 -5.00
CA LEU A 223 5.53 4.57 -4.24
C LEU A 223 6.71 3.96 -3.46
N SER A 224 6.60 2.68 -3.11
CA SER A 224 7.60 1.94 -2.36
C SER A 224 8.73 1.40 -3.22
N ASP A 225 8.43 1.01 -4.47
CA ASP A 225 9.41 0.42 -5.38
C ASP A 225 10.14 1.48 -6.21
N ALA A 226 11.32 1.89 -5.74
CA ALA A 226 12.15 2.89 -6.42
C ALA A 226 12.46 2.56 -7.88
N SER A 227 12.54 1.27 -8.24
CA SER A 227 12.84 0.85 -9.62
C SER A 227 11.70 1.13 -10.60
N ARG A 228 10.48 1.29 -10.09
CA ARG A 228 9.26 1.52 -10.90
C ARG A 228 8.84 2.99 -10.95
N ARG A 229 9.46 3.86 -10.16
CA ARG A 229 9.08 5.27 -10.03
C ARG A 229 9.62 6.12 -11.19
N THR A 230 8.81 6.23 -12.24
CA THR A 230 8.94 7.28 -13.27
C THR A 230 7.81 8.29 -13.12
N GLN A 231 8.01 9.56 -13.51
CA GLN A 231 6.94 10.57 -13.45
C GLN A 231 5.68 10.12 -14.20
N GLY A 232 5.81 9.57 -15.41
CA GLY A 232 4.68 9.05 -16.17
C GLY A 232 3.95 7.89 -15.48
N SER A 233 4.67 6.98 -14.82
CA SER A 233 4.05 5.90 -14.04
C SER A 233 3.34 6.39 -12.78
N LEU A 234 3.89 7.40 -12.10
CA LEU A 234 3.32 8.00 -10.90
C LEU A 234 2.05 8.79 -11.24
N LEU A 235 2.08 9.56 -12.34
CA LEU A 235 0.90 10.24 -12.85
C LEU A 235 -0.20 9.24 -13.21
N ARG A 236 0.13 8.17 -13.93
CA ARG A 236 -0.84 7.11 -14.25
C ARG A 236 -1.41 6.49 -12.98
N SER A 237 -0.58 6.20 -11.97
CA SER A 237 -1.04 5.67 -10.69
C SER A 237 -2.00 6.63 -10.00
N ALA A 238 -1.70 7.93 -10.00
CA ALA A 238 -2.58 8.95 -9.41
C ALA A 238 -3.90 9.08 -10.16
N GLN A 239 -3.89 9.05 -11.49
CA GLN A 239 -5.10 9.07 -12.31
C GLN A 239 -6.01 7.88 -12.02
N VAL A 240 -5.44 6.67 -11.93
CA VAL A 240 -6.22 5.46 -11.66
C VAL A 240 -6.86 5.51 -10.27
N VAL A 241 -6.14 6.02 -9.25
CA VAL A 241 -6.72 6.26 -7.92
C VAL A 241 -7.84 7.32 -7.99
N ALA A 242 -7.63 8.43 -8.69
CA ALA A 242 -8.63 9.49 -8.85
C ALA A 242 -9.91 8.99 -9.54
N GLN A 243 -9.78 8.15 -10.57
CA GLN A 243 -10.92 7.55 -11.27
C GLN A 243 -11.66 6.53 -10.39
N ALA A 244 -10.93 5.68 -9.66
CA ALA A 244 -11.53 4.75 -8.71
C ALA A 244 -12.29 5.50 -7.61
N PHE A 245 -11.74 6.62 -7.14
CA PHE A 245 -12.41 7.51 -6.19
C PHE A 245 -13.70 8.10 -6.76
N GLN A 246 -13.72 8.56 -8.02
CA GLN A 246 -14.94 9.09 -8.64
C GLN A 246 -16.05 8.06 -8.68
N VAL A 247 -15.73 6.80 -9.02
CA VAL A 247 -16.70 5.70 -9.00
C VAL A 247 -17.19 5.46 -7.57
N PHE A 248 -16.28 5.32 -6.61
CA PHE A 248 -16.61 5.17 -5.18
C PHE A 248 -17.54 6.29 -4.68
N HIS A 249 -17.21 7.55 -4.94
CA HIS A 249 -18.00 8.70 -4.48
C HIS A 249 -19.39 8.75 -5.15
N ARG A 250 -19.51 8.29 -6.40
CA ARG A 250 -20.82 8.20 -7.08
C ARG A 250 -21.72 7.15 -6.44
N GLU A 251 -21.16 5.99 -6.09
CA GLU A 251 -21.91 4.89 -5.45
C GLU A 251 -22.21 5.17 -3.98
N HIS A 252 -21.41 6.01 -3.32
CA HIS A 252 -21.55 6.36 -1.91
C HIS A 252 -21.62 7.87 -1.68
N PRO A 253 -22.68 8.57 -2.15
CA PRO A 253 -22.82 9.98 -1.86
C PRO A 253 -22.96 10.17 -0.35
N LEU A 254 -22.20 11.11 0.22
CA LEU A 254 -22.39 11.58 1.60
C LEU A 254 -23.74 12.31 1.67
N ARG A 255 -24.83 11.56 1.81
CA ARG A 255 -26.17 12.10 2.04
C ARG A 255 -26.38 12.25 3.54
N GLY A 256 -26.92 13.40 3.93
CA GLY A 256 -27.50 13.57 5.25
C GLY A 256 -28.58 12.50 5.47
N THR A 257 -28.46 11.79 6.59
CA THR A 257 -29.58 11.19 7.31
C THR A 257 -30.49 10.21 6.55
N THR A 258 -29.97 9.32 5.70
CA THR A 258 -30.80 8.23 5.16
C THR A 258 -30.21 6.84 5.39
N SER A 259 -30.82 6.11 6.32
CA SER A 259 -30.87 4.64 6.50
C SER A 259 -29.59 3.79 6.53
N GLU A 260 -28.41 4.31 6.22
CA GLU A 260 -27.17 3.52 6.31
C GLU A 260 -26.71 3.35 7.75
N GLU A 261 -26.20 2.16 8.08
CA GLU A 261 -25.66 1.94 9.41
C GLU A 261 -24.41 2.82 9.64
N PRO A 262 -24.29 3.47 10.82
CA PRO A 262 -23.19 4.40 11.12
C PRO A 262 -21.79 3.83 10.86
N VAL A 263 -21.62 2.51 11.03
CA VAL A 263 -20.37 1.80 10.80
C VAL A 263 -19.88 1.94 9.36
N PHE A 264 -20.76 1.79 8.37
CA PHE A 264 -20.37 1.89 6.95
C PHE A 264 -20.01 3.32 6.56
N THR A 265 -20.70 4.31 7.11
CA THR A 265 -20.36 5.73 6.92
C THR A 265 -18.95 6.01 7.45
N LEU A 266 -18.62 5.53 8.65
CA LEU A 266 -17.28 5.71 9.24
C LEU A 266 -16.18 5.02 8.40
N VAL A 267 -16.41 3.78 7.96
CA VAL A 267 -15.47 3.04 7.11
C VAL A 267 -15.20 3.79 5.80
N ARG A 268 -16.25 4.34 5.17
CA ARG A 268 -16.11 5.11 3.93
C ARG A 268 -15.38 6.43 4.15
N LEU A 269 -15.60 7.10 5.29
CA LEU A 269 -14.81 8.28 5.68
C LEU A 269 -13.34 7.93 5.92
N GLY A 270 -13.05 6.74 6.47
CA GLY A 270 -11.70 6.20 6.54
C GLY A 270 -11.07 5.98 5.15
N LEU A 271 -11.82 5.45 4.18
CA LEU A 271 -11.35 5.28 2.80
C LEU A 271 -11.12 6.63 2.09
N LEU A 272 -11.98 7.62 2.36
CA LEU A 272 -11.78 9.00 1.88
C LEU A 272 -10.47 9.57 2.39
N MET A 273 -10.19 9.43 3.69
CA MET A 273 -8.94 9.88 4.29
C MET A 273 -7.72 9.13 3.74
N SER A 274 -7.85 7.82 3.54
CA SER A 274 -6.80 6.99 2.91
C SER A 274 -6.50 7.46 1.49
N THR A 275 -7.53 7.79 0.72
CA THR A 275 -7.42 8.29 -0.65
C THR A 275 -6.78 9.68 -0.69
N GLN A 276 -7.23 10.58 0.17
CA GLN A 276 -6.64 11.91 0.35
C GLN A 276 -5.13 11.79 0.58
N ARG A 277 -4.70 10.94 1.52
CA ARG A 277 -3.27 10.77 1.84
C ARG A 277 -2.47 10.19 0.68
N VAL A 278 -2.98 9.15 0.03
CA VAL A 278 -2.27 8.53 -1.11
C VAL A 278 -2.14 9.52 -2.28
N LEU A 279 -3.19 10.24 -2.61
CA LEU A 279 -3.14 11.27 -3.66
C LEU A 279 -2.21 12.42 -3.28
N TYR A 280 -2.21 12.86 -2.01
CA TYR A 280 -1.27 13.86 -1.51
C TYR A 280 0.17 13.39 -1.71
N THR A 281 0.50 12.17 -1.29
CA THR A 281 1.86 11.60 -1.45
C THR A 281 2.26 11.44 -2.91
N LEU A 282 1.35 10.99 -3.79
CA LEU A 282 1.63 10.87 -5.23
C LEU A 282 1.91 12.24 -5.87
N LEU A 283 1.12 13.27 -5.53
CA LEU A 283 1.30 14.63 -6.03
C LEU A 283 2.57 15.27 -5.47
N TRP A 284 2.71 15.30 -4.14
CA TRP A 284 3.79 15.99 -3.46
C TRP A 284 5.12 15.25 -3.56
N ASP A 285 5.20 14.01 -3.03
CA ASP A 285 6.44 13.24 -3.01
C ASP A 285 6.76 12.62 -4.36
N GLY A 286 5.73 12.20 -5.12
CA GLY A 286 5.91 11.54 -6.41
C GLY A 286 6.18 12.49 -7.57
N LEU A 287 5.34 13.53 -7.72
CA LEU A 287 5.36 14.45 -8.86
C LEU A 287 5.95 15.82 -8.54
N GLY A 288 6.21 16.13 -7.27
CA GLY A 288 6.72 17.44 -6.84
C GLY A 288 5.70 18.57 -7.03
N LEU A 289 4.40 18.27 -6.89
CA LEU A 289 3.30 19.20 -7.09
C LEU A 289 2.55 19.42 -5.77
N TYR A 290 2.22 20.68 -5.47
CA TYR A 290 1.42 20.99 -4.29
C TYR A 290 -0.04 20.55 -4.51
N PRO A 291 -0.62 19.71 -3.62
CA PRO A 291 -2.01 19.29 -3.75
C PRO A 291 -2.99 20.43 -3.48
N ALA A 292 -4.03 20.57 -4.31
CA ALA A 292 -5.10 21.52 -4.06
C ALA A 292 -5.96 21.07 -2.86
N VAL A 293 -6.25 21.98 -1.93
CA VAL A 293 -7.00 21.67 -0.69
C VAL A 293 -8.50 21.96 -0.86
N ASP A 294 -8.84 22.97 -1.65
CA ASP A 294 -10.20 23.44 -1.88
C ASP A 294 -10.53 23.50 -3.37
N LEU A 295 -11.83 23.38 -3.69
CA LEU A 295 -12.42 23.55 -5.03
C LEU A 295 -12.98 24.95 -5.22
#